data_AF-A0A2U1PPD4-F1
#
_entry.id   AF-A0A2U1PPD4-F1
#
_cell.length_a   1.000
_cell.length_b   1.000
_cell.length_c   1.000
_cell.angle_alpha   90.00
_cell.angle_beta   90.00
_cell.angle_gamma   90.00
#
_symmetry.space_group_name_H-M   'P 1'
#
loop_
_entity.id
_entity.type
_entity.pdbx_description
1 polymer ?
#
loop_
_entity_poly.entity_id
_entity_poly.type
_entity_poly.pdbx_seq_one_letter_code
_entity_poly.pdbx_strand_id
1 'polypeptide(L)'
;MSDKPYLKELQDICGSEKLHDCFKFLMIQEIPINEENMRNVAAVRDDMRMNVEKRSDRQDEVFDLYFDEVEAAGDVFDALHEVQIIEKRLVESLASVVADFQRLIALKNETIEKLEEYDED
;
A
#
# COMPACT_ATOMS: atom_id res chain seq x y z
N MET A 1 -14.73 -0.34 -30.15
CA MET A 1 -15.45 -1.04 -29.06
C MET A 1 -14.60 -2.25 -28.70
N SER A 2 -14.17 -2.38 -27.45
CA SER A 2 -13.48 -3.60 -27.01
C SER A 2 -14.51 -4.72 -27.06
N ASP A 3 -14.38 -5.62 -28.02
CA ASP A 3 -15.05 -6.91 -27.96
C ASP A 3 -14.60 -7.55 -26.65
N LYS A 4 -15.52 -7.80 -25.73
CA LYS A 4 -15.25 -8.48 -24.45
C LYS A 4 -15.78 -9.90 -24.57
N PRO A 5 -15.16 -10.77 -25.39
CA PRO A 5 -15.68 -12.11 -25.71
C PRO A 5 -15.94 -12.92 -24.43
N TYR A 6 -15.03 -12.85 -23.47
CA TYR A 6 -15.17 -13.53 -22.18
C TYR A 6 -16.41 -13.11 -21.38
N LEU A 7 -16.80 -11.83 -21.44
CA LEU A 7 -17.96 -11.34 -20.70
C LEU A 7 -19.27 -11.79 -21.35
N LYS A 8 -19.28 -11.87 -22.69
CA LYS A 8 -20.40 -12.40 -23.48
C LYS A 8 -20.56 -13.90 -23.26
N GLU A 9 -19.46 -14.65 -23.29
CA GLU A 9 -19.44 -16.08 -22.99
C GLU A 9 -19.89 -16.35 -21.55
N LEU A 10 -19.42 -15.58 -20.56
CA LEU A 10 -19.89 -15.69 -19.18
C LEU A 10 -21.37 -15.35 -19.03
N GLN A 11 -21.86 -14.33 -19.73
CA GLN A 11 -23.28 -13.97 -19.72
C GLN A 11 -24.13 -15.07 -20.37
N ASP A 12 -23.67 -15.68 -21.46
CA ASP A 12 -24.36 -16.77 -22.15
C ASP A 12 -24.40 -18.06 -21.30
N ILE A 13 -23.34 -18.33 -20.52
CA ILE A 13 -23.24 -19.51 -19.64
C ILE A 13 -24.04 -19.33 -18.35
N CYS A 14 -23.91 -18.17 -17.70
CA CYS A 14 -24.45 -17.93 -16.36
C CYS A 14 -25.84 -17.28 -16.37
N GLY A 15 -26.20 -16.57 -17.45
CA GLY A 15 -27.28 -15.60 -17.47
C GLY A 15 -26.84 -14.25 -16.86
N SER A 16 -27.40 -13.13 -17.33
CA SER A 16 -27.07 -11.80 -16.81
C SER A 16 -27.36 -11.64 -15.33
N GLU A 17 -28.43 -12.30 -14.85
CA GLU A 17 -28.87 -12.34 -13.45
C GLU A 17 -27.96 -13.18 -12.55
N LYS A 18 -26.92 -13.85 -13.06
CA LYS A 18 -25.92 -14.54 -12.21
C LYS A 18 -24.51 -14.04 -12.46
N LEU A 19 -24.37 -13.04 -13.34
CA LEU A 19 -23.08 -12.44 -13.63
C LEU A 19 -22.63 -11.54 -12.47
N HIS A 20 -23.55 -10.88 -11.78
CA HIS A 20 -23.25 -10.12 -10.55
C HIS A 20 -22.75 -11.04 -9.43
N ASP A 21 -23.33 -12.23 -9.25
CA ASP A 21 -22.86 -13.24 -8.29
C ASP A 21 -21.40 -13.62 -8.52
N CYS A 22 -21.01 -13.76 -9.80
CA CYS A 22 -19.63 -14.07 -10.17
C CYS A 22 -18.68 -12.94 -9.76
N PHE A 23 -19.06 -11.68 -9.98
CA PHE A 23 -18.27 -10.52 -9.55
C PHE A 23 -18.19 -10.39 -8.03
N LYS A 24 -19.32 -10.61 -7.34
CA LYS A 24 -19.41 -10.63 -5.88
C LYS A 24 -18.49 -11.69 -5.28
N PHE A 25 -18.55 -12.92 -5.79
CA PHE A 25 -17.68 -14.01 -5.36
C PHE A 25 -16.19 -13.67 -5.52
N LEU A 26 -15.79 -13.12 -6.67
CA LEU A 26 -14.40 -12.71 -6.90
C LEU A 26 -13.95 -11.65 -5.90
N MET A 27 -14.77 -10.61 -5.66
CA MET A 27 -14.42 -9.55 -4.72
C MET A 27 -14.29 -10.06 -3.28
N ILE A 28 -15.21 -10.93 -2.83
CA ILE A 28 -15.17 -11.56 -1.50
C ILE A 28 -13.88 -12.36 -1.30
N GLN A 29 -13.43 -13.11 -2.31
CA GLN A 29 -12.20 -13.91 -2.22
C GLN A 29 -10.93 -13.05 -2.18
N GLU A 30 -10.92 -11.91 -2.89
CA GLU A 30 -9.74 -11.05 -2.97
C GLU A 30 -9.57 -10.12 -1.76
N ILE A 31 -10.64 -9.81 -1.01
CA ILE A 31 -10.57 -8.92 0.16
C ILE A 31 -9.58 -9.44 1.22
N PRO A 32 -9.65 -10.70 1.70
CA PRO A 32 -8.71 -11.22 2.69
C PRO A 32 -7.24 -11.16 2.22
N ILE A 33 -7.00 -11.41 0.93
CA ILE A 33 -5.66 -11.34 0.33
C ILE A 33 -5.15 -9.89 0.36
N ASN A 34 -6.00 -8.93 -0.01
CA ASN A 34 -5.67 -7.52 0.04
C ASN A 34 -5.42 -7.03 1.47
N GLU A 35 -6.20 -7.50 2.45
CA GLU A 35 -5.98 -7.19 3.86
C GLU A 35 -4.65 -7.75 4.38
N GLU A 36 -4.29 -8.98 3.99
CA GLU A 36 -3.00 -9.56 4.35
C GLU A 36 -1.84 -8.78 3.74
N ASN A 37 -1.92 -8.46 2.45
CA ASN A 37 -0.93 -7.63 1.78
C ASN A 37 -0.79 -6.25 2.44
N MET A 38 -1.91 -5.61 2.79
CA MET A 38 -1.91 -4.34 3.52
C MET A 38 -1.19 -4.45 4.87
N ARG A 39 -1.47 -5.50 5.66
CA ARG A 39 -0.82 -5.74 6.95
C ARG A 39 0.69 -5.95 6.78
N ASN A 40 1.10 -6.70 5.76
CA ASN A 40 2.52 -6.93 5.47
C ASN A 40 3.25 -5.63 5.10
N VAL A 41 2.65 -4.80 4.22
CA VAL A 41 3.23 -3.49 3.86
C VAL A 41 3.27 -2.55 5.07
N ALA A 42 2.24 -2.54 5.91
CA ALA A 42 2.20 -1.74 7.12
C ALA A 42 3.31 -2.14 8.11
N ALA A 43 3.57 -3.44 8.28
CA ALA A 43 4.66 -3.94 9.12
C ALA A 43 6.03 -3.47 8.58
N VAL A 44 6.29 -3.63 7.28
CA VAL A 44 7.54 -3.16 6.65
C VAL A 44 7.71 -1.65 6.81
N ARG A 45 6.65 -0.86 6.63
CA ARG A 45 6.67 0.59 6.85
C ARG A 45 7.06 0.93 8.29
N ASP A 46 6.44 0.27 9.26
CA ASP A 46 6.66 0.57 10.68
C ASP A 46 8.07 0.19 11.14
N ASP A 47 8.59 -0.95 10.66
CA ASP A 47 9.99 -1.35 10.89
C ASP A 47 10.96 -0.34 10.28
N MET A 48 10.70 0.10 9.05
CA MET A 48 11.53 1.08 8.38
C MET A 48 11.49 2.45 9.06
N ARG A 49 10.30 2.91 9.47
CA ARG A 49 10.13 4.16 10.24
C ARG A 49 10.95 4.13 11.52
N MET A 50 10.85 3.05 12.29
CA MET A 50 11.61 2.90 13.54
C MET A 50 13.13 2.95 13.28
N ASN A 51 13.61 2.35 12.18
CA ASN A 51 15.02 2.39 11.83
C ASN A 51 15.50 3.79 11.42
N VAL A 52 14.66 4.55 10.71
CA VAL A 52 14.95 5.95 10.35
C VAL A 52 15.03 6.83 11.59
N GLU A 53 14.06 6.71 12.51
CA GLU A 53 14.02 7.46 13.78
C GLU A 53 15.28 7.18 14.61
N LYS A 54 15.61 5.90 14.86
CA LYS A 54 16.82 5.51 15.59
C LYS A 54 18.12 6.01 14.94
N ARG A 55 18.16 6.11 13.61
CA ARG A 55 19.34 6.63 12.91
C ARG A 55 19.44 8.14 13.05
N SER A 56 18.31 8.85 13.02
CA SER A 56 18.27 10.30 13.28
C SER A 56 18.83 10.61 14.65
N ASP A 57 18.35 9.94 15.70
CA ASP A 57 18.83 10.14 17.07
C ASP A 57 20.35 9.91 17.18
N ARG A 58 20.85 8.84 16.56
CA ARG A 58 22.29 8.52 16.56
C ARG A 58 23.13 9.53 15.77
N GLN A 59 22.58 10.11 14.70
CA GLN A 59 23.29 11.13 13.95
C GLN A 59 23.39 12.41 14.76
N ASP A 60 22.32 12.82 15.44
CA ASP A 60 22.32 13.98 16.33
C ASP A 60 23.37 13.79 17.46
N GLU A 61 23.44 12.60 18.07
CA GLU A 61 24.48 12.25 19.05
C GLU A 61 25.92 12.37 18.50
N VAL A 62 26.15 11.92 17.26
CA VAL A 62 27.48 12.00 16.62
C VAL A 62 27.84 13.45 16.30
N PHE A 63 26.88 14.24 15.83
CA PHE A 63 27.07 15.68 15.60
C PHE A 63 27.46 16.42 16.88
N ASP A 64 26.80 16.12 18.00
CA ASP A 64 27.10 16.73 19.30
C ASP A 64 28.52 16.37 19.80
N LEU A 65 29.01 15.17 19.49
CA LEU A 65 30.34 14.70 19.93
C LEU A 65 31.49 15.22 19.08
N TYR A 66 31.27 15.49 17.80
CA TYR A 66 32.33 15.80 16.83
C TYR A 66 32.18 17.18 16.19
N PHE A 67 31.52 18.12 16.86
CA PHE A 67 31.22 19.47 16.34
C PHE A 67 32.45 20.19 15.74
N ASP A 68 33.64 19.99 16.30
CA ASP A 68 34.90 20.60 15.84
C ASP A 68 35.53 19.88 14.62
N GLU A 69 35.12 18.65 14.30
CA GLU A 69 35.62 17.85 13.17
C GLU A 69 34.65 17.83 11.96
N VAL A 70 33.51 18.51 12.06
CA VAL A 70 32.44 18.52 11.04
C VAL A 70 32.93 19.02 9.68
N GLU A 71 33.84 20.01 9.63
CA GLU A 71 34.41 20.49 8.36
C GLU A 71 35.25 19.43 7.63
N ALA A 72 35.87 18.49 8.37
CA ALA A 72 36.73 17.45 7.79
C ALA A 72 35.93 16.24 7.25
N ALA A 73 34.66 16.09 7.65
CA ALA A 73 33.79 14.95 7.31
C ALA A 73 32.50 15.36 6.57
N GLY A 74 32.46 16.57 5.99
CA GLY A 74 31.26 17.12 5.37
C GLY A 74 30.65 16.26 4.25
N ASP A 75 31.50 15.58 3.45
CA ASP A 75 31.06 14.66 2.40
C ASP A 75 30.32 13.43 2.94
N VAL A 76 30.76 12.91 4.10
CA VAL A 76 30.09 11.82 4.80
C VAL A 76 28.74 12.27 5.35
N PHE A 77 28.66 13.49 5.91
CA PHE A 77 27.40 14.03 6.41
C PHE A 77 26.38 14.29 5.30
N ASP A 78 26.81 14.81 4.15
CA ASP A 78 25.95 15.00 2.98
C ASP A 78 25.40 13.65 2.49
N ALA A 79 26.27 12.63 2.34
CA ALA A 79 25.84 11.30 1.93
C ALA A 79 24.85 10.66 2.94
N LEU A 80 25.10 10.85 4.24
CA LEU A 80 24.21 10.37 5.30
C LEU A 80 22.85 11.08 5.27
N HIS A 81 22.83 12.38 4.99
CA HIS A 81 21.61 13.16 4.83
C HIS A 81 20.80 12.69 3.59
N GLU A 82 21.46 12.44 2.46
CA GLU A 82 20.82 11.89 1.27
C GLU A 82 20.19 10.52 1.54
N VAL A 83 20.89 9.63 2.24
CA VAL A 83 20.35 8.32 2.64
C VAL A 83 19.10 8.50 3.50
N GLN A 84 19.11 9.41 4.48
CA GLN A 84 17.93 9.69 5.30
C GLN A 84 16.74 10.22 4.50
N ILE A 85 16.98 11.13 3.55
CA ILE A 85 15.92 11.65 2.67
C ILE A 85 15.27 10.49 1.89
N ILE A 86 16.10 9.61 1.31
CA ILE A 86 15.62 8.46 0.54
C ILE A 86 14.78 7.53 1.43
N GLU A 87 15.25 7.23 2.64
CA GLU A 87 14.53 6.36 3.56
C GLU A 87 13.20 6.96 4.04
N LYS A 88 13.17 8.25 4.37
CA LYS A 88 11.92 8.96 4.73
C LYS A 88 10.90 8.88 3.59
N ARG A 89 11.36 9.12 2.35
CA ARG A 89 10.50 9.00 1.16
C ARG A 89 9.99 7.58 0.95
N LEU A 90 10.79 6.56 1.25
CA LEU A 90 10.35 5.16 1.18
C LEU A 90 9.29 4.85 2.23
N VAL A 91 9.41 5.35 3.46
CA VAL A 91 8.37 5.24 4.51
C VAL A 91 7.07 5.90 4.05
N GLU A 92 7.12 7.09 3.48
CA GLU A 92 5.95 7.79 2.93
C GLU A 92 5.31 7.03 1.76
N SER A 93 6.13 6.43 0.90
CA SER A 93 5.66 5.62 -0.22
C SER A 93 4.91 4.38 0.27
N LEU A 94 5.46 3.68 1.27
CA LEU A 94 4.79 2.53 1.89
C LEU A 94 3.50 2.95 2.61
N ALA A 95 3.47 4.11 3.25
CA ALA A 95 2.25 4.66 3.85
C ALA A 95 1.17 4.92 2.79
N SER A 96 1.55 5.43 1.62
CA SER A 96 0.64 5.63 0.49
C SER A 96 0.08 4.30 -0.04
N VAL A 97 0.92 3.27 -0.17
CA VAL A 97 0.48 1.93 -0.57
C VAL A 97 -0.53 1.35 0.43
N VAL A 98 -0.31 1.52 1.74
CA VAL A 98 -1.29 1.12 2.78
C VAL A 98 -2.62 1.84 2.59
N ALA A 99 -2.58 3.16 2.35
CA ALA A 99 -3.79 3.94 2.13
C ALA A 99 -4.55 3.48 0.87
N ASP A 100 -3.84 3.12 -0.19
CA ASP A 100 -4.46 2.59 -1.41
C ASP A 100 -5.08 1.21 -1.21
N PHE A 101 -4.46 0.34 -0.40
CA PHE A 101 -5.10 -0.92 0.00
C PHE A 101 -6.38 -0.68 0.80
N GLN A 102 -6.39 0.27 1.75
CA GLN A 102 -7.59 0.61 2.52
C GLN A 102 -8.72 1.08 1.60
N ARG A 103 -8.41 1.96 0.63
CA ARG A 103 -9.37 2.43 -0.37
C ARG A 103 -9.87 1.29 -1.25
N LEU A 104 -8.98 0.40 -1.70
CA LEU A 104 -9.34 -0.74 -2.54
C LEU A 104 -10.29 -1.70 -1.82
N ILE A 105 -10.02 -2.00 -0.55
CA ILE A 105 -10.88 -2.86 0.28
C ILE A 105 -12.25 -2.19 0.49
N ALA A 106 -12.28 -0.90 0.83
CA ALA A 106 -13.52 -0.15 0.99
C ALA A 106 -14.36 -0.15 -0.30
N LEU A 107 -13.72 0.10 -1.45
CA LEU A 107 -14.42 0.10 -2.74
C LEU A 107 -14.97 -1.30 -3.09
N LYS A 108 -14.25 -2.37 -2.77
CA LYS A 108 -14.74 -3.73 -2.97
C LYS A 108 -15.97 -4.03 -2.10
N ASN A 109 -15.94 -3.63 -0.84
CA ASN A 109 -17.09 -3.79 0.06
C ASN A 109 -18.31 -3.00 -0.43
N GLU A 110 -18.13 -1.72 -0.78
CA GLU A 110 -19.21 -0.89 -1.35
C GLU A 110 -19.76 -1.49 -2.67
N THR A 111 -18.90 -2.09 -3.48
CA THR A 111 -19.34 -2.75 -4.71
C THR A 111 -20.13 -4.02 -4.41
N ILE A 112 -19.73 -4.81 -3.41
CA ILE A 112 -20.50 -5.98 -2.96
C ILE A 112 -21.89 -5.55 -2.46
N GLU A 113 -21.98 -4.50 -1.64
CA GLU A 113 -23.25 -3.95 -1.15
C GLU A 113 -24.16 -3.54 -2.32
N LYS A 114 -23.62 -2.86 -3.33
CA LYS A 114 -24.38 -2.50 -4.54
C LYS A 114 -24.84 -3.72 -5.34
N LEU A 115 -24.06 -4.79 -5.37
CA LEU A 115 -24.46 -6.03 -6.05
C LEU A 115 -25.56 -6.76 -5.29
N GLU A 116 -25.56 -6.67 -3.95
CA GLU A 116 -26.63 -7.23 -3.10
C GLU A 116 -27.97 -6.55 -3.31
N GLU A 117 -28.00 -5.25 -3.60
CA GLU A 117 -29.24 -4.53 -3.95
C GLU A 117 -29.91 -5.09 -5.23
N TYR A 118 -29.14 -5.68 -6.15
CA TYR A 118 -29.68 -6.33 -7.35
C TYR A 118 -30.23 -7.75 -7.08
N ASP A 119 -29.90 -8.35 -5.93
CA ASP A 119 -30.39 -9.68 -5.55
C ASP A 119 -31.81 -9.63 -4.95
N GLU A 120 -32.28 -8.43 -4.56
CA GLU A 120 -33.57 -8.21 -3.86
C GLU A 120 -34.75 -7.78 -4.77
N ASP A 121 -34.49 -7.50 -6.06
CA ASP A 121 -35.47 -7.09 -7.09
C ASP A 121 -35.91 -8.25 -8.01
#